data_AF-A0A349SF59-F1
#
_entry.id   AF-A0A349SF59-F1
#
_cell.length_a   1.000
_cell.length_b   1.000
_cell.length_c   1.000
_cell.angle_alpha   90.00
_cell.angle_beta   90.00
_cell.angle_gamma   90.00
#
_symmetry.space_group_name_H-M   'P 1'
#
loop_
_entity.id
_entity.type
_entity.pdbx_description
1 polymer ?
#
loop_
_entity_poly.entity_id
_entity_poly.type
_entity_poly.pdbx_seq_one_letter_code
_entity_poly.pdbx_strand_id
1 'polypeptide(L)'
;IEHCRRAIHAGHHVVMVSVEADVVAGPLLAREAAAAGVVYSLAWGDQPALVCEHIDWARACGFEVVCAGKGTRYHPDYHQLTPDTVWDVLRQYLDIQDPQSINLKMFNSFLDGSKSGIEMTAVCNATGLTPQPNGLGFPPSSRFDLANTCKPTTDGGQLERRGTTEVVSSLNRDGSDVPHHLAMGTYVVIASETDYAQRCMGEYHMLPDSSGRYGTLYRPIHMIGMELGISVASVALRGEATGAPIGFHADVVATAKRPLKAGEILDGEGGACVWGRQLPAASSLALGALPLGLAGEVRVIRDIETGSVLTWDDVMLDENDAAVRARREME
;
A
#
# COMPACT_ATOMS: atom_id res chain seq x y z
N ILE A 1 -13.73 2.05 11.31
CA ILE A 1 -14.14 3.49 11.28
C ILE A 1 -14.93 3.88 12.52
N GLU A 2 -16.10 3.30 12.79
CA GLU A 2 -16.92 3.65 13.97
C GLU A 2 -16.14 3.59 15.29
N HIS A 3 -15.37 2.52 15.51
CA HIS A 3 -14.57 2.37 16.72
C HIS A 3 -13.52 3.49 16.89
N CYS A 4 -12.89 3.93 15.79
CA CYS A 4 -11.93 5.03 15.79
C CYS A 4 -12.61 6.34 16.19
N ARG A 5 -13.77 6.67 15.61
CA ARG A 5 -14.57 7.84 16.00
C ARG A 5 -14.95 7.82 17.48
N ARG A 6 -15.39 6.67 18.00
CA ARG A 6 -15.69 6.53 19.43
C ARG A 6 -14.47 6.79 20.31
N ALA A 7 -13.29 6.29 19.93
CA ALA A 7 -12.04 6.55 20.65
C ALA A 7 -11.66 8.04 20.62
N ILE A 8 -11.77 8.69 19.46
CA ILE A 8 -11.50 10.12 19.28
C ILE A 8 -12.44 10.95 20.17
N HIS A 9 -13.75 10.69 20.14
CA HIS A 9 -14.72 11.41 20.97
C HIS A 9 -14.52 11.20 22.48
N ALA A 10 -13.93 10.07 22.88
CA ALA A 10 -13.56 9.80 24.27
C ALA A 10 -12.23 10.46 24.69
N GLY A 11 -11.55 11.18 23.78
CA GLY A 11 -10.25 11.80 24.06
C GLY A 11 -9.10 10.79 24.08
N HIS A 12 -9.24 9.65 23.41
CA HIS A 12 -8.18 8.65 23.28
C HIS A 12 -7.43 8.80 21.97
N HIS A 13 -6.11 8.68 22.03
CA HIS A 13 -5.29 8.50 20.85
C HIS A 13 -5.61 7.18 20.14
N VAL A 14 -5.37 7.13 18.83
CA VAL A 14 -5.66 5.97 17.99
C VAL A 14 -4.39 5.51 17.28
N VAL A 15 -4.04 4.24 17.49
CA VAL A 15 -3.11 3.51 16.63
C VAL A 15 -3.95 2.64 15.70
N MET A 16 -4.03 3.03 14.43
CA MET A 16 -4.80 2.34 13.40
C MET A 16 -4.05 1.12 12.89
N VAL A 17 -4.53 -0.06 13.28
CA VAL A 17 -4.01 -1.36 12.82
C VAL A 17 -4.74 -1.90 11.59
N SER A 18 -5.90 -1.33 11.24
CA SER A 18 -6.60 -1.66 10.00
C SER A 18 -6.26 -0.62 8.94
N VAL A 19 -5.26 -0.93 8.12
CA VAL A 19 -4.85 -0.09 6.99
C VAL A 19 -5.97 0.01 5.96
N GLU A 20 -6.84 -1.00 5.88
CA GLU A 20 -8.03 -1.02 5.02
C GLU A 20 -9.00 0.09 5.41
N ALA A 21 -9.22 0.31 6.72
CA ALA A 21 -10.02 1.43 7.19
C ALA A 21 -9.33 2.79 6.98
N ASP A 22 -7.99 2.83 7.08
CA ASP A 22 -7.20 4.03 6.82
C ASP A 22 -7.28 4.49 5.36
N VAL A 23 -7.21 3.58 4.39
CA VAL A 23 -7.32 3.98 2.98
C VAL A 23 -8.73 4.35 2.57
N VAL A 24 -9.75 3.90 3.32
CA VAL A 24 -11.16 4.30 3.08
C VAL A 24 -11.44 5.70 3.63
N ALA A 25 -11.00 6.02 4.85
CA ALA A 25 -11.40 7.26 5.55
C ALA A 25 -10.31 7.89 6.44
N GLY A 26 -9.06 7.43 6.36
CA GLY A 26 -7.94 7.86 7.19
C GLY A 26 -7.69 9.36 7.18
N PRO A 27 -7.63 10.05 6.01
CA PRO A 27 -7.53 11.51 5.96
C PRO A 27 -8.63 12.23 6.74
N LEU A 28 -9.89 11.76 6.69
CA LEU A 28 -10.98 12.33 7.47
C LEU A 28 -10.79 12.06 8.97
N LEU A 29 -10.50 10.81 9.34
CA LEU A 29 -10.29 10.41 10.73
C LEU A 29 -9.09 11.11 11.39
N ALA A 30 -8.02 11.35 10.65
CA ALA A 30 -6.85 12.10 11.12
C ALA A 30 -7.20 13.57 11.40
N ARG A 31 -8.02 14.20 10.54
CA ARG A 31 -8.55 15.56 10.80
C ARG A 31 -9.46 15.61 12.03
N GLU A 32 -10.35 14.63 12.18
CA GLU A 32 -11.22 14.52 13.35
C GLU A 32 -10.41 14.36 14.64
N ALA A 33 -9.38 13.50 14.62
CA ALA A 33 -8.47 13.30 15.74
C ALA A 33 -7.72 14.59 16.11
N ALA A 34 -7.17 15.29 15.12
CA ALA A 34 -6.49 16.58 15.32
C ALA A 34 -7.44 17.63 15.93
N ALA A 35 -8.68 17.70 15.45
CA ALA A 35 -9.69 18.62 15.98
C ALA A 35 -10.07 18.30 17.45
N ALA A 36 -10.03 17.03 17.83
CA ALA A 36 -10.24 16.58 19.21
C ALA A 36 -8.98 16.66 20.10
N GLY A 37 -7.83 17.09 19.55
CA GLY A 37 -6.57 17.18 20.29
C GLY A 37 -5.94 15.82 20.62
N VAL A 38 -6.26 14.78 19.86
CA VAL A 38 -5.68 13.44 20.02
C VAL A 38 -4.89 13.02 18.79
N VAL A 39 -3.90 12.14 18.98
CA VAL A 39 -3.07 11.63 17.89
C VAL A 39 -3.77 10.47 17.18
N TYR A 40 -3.83 10.54 15.86
CA TYR A 40 -4.09 9.40 14.97
C TYR A 40 -2.76 8.94 14.37
N SER A 41 -2.46 7.65 14.43
CA SER A 41 -1.20 7.08 13.95
C SER A 41 -1.44 5.77 13.22
N LEU A 42 -0.70 5.53 12.15
CA LEU A 42 -0.49 4.19 11.60
C LEU A 42 0.30 3.33 12.59
N ALA A 43 0.16 2.02 12.48
CA ALA A 43 0.83 1.04 13.32
C ALA A 43 2.26 0.74 12.85
N TRP A 44 3.25 1.14 13.65
CA TRP A 44 4.65 0.80 13.43
C TRP A 44 4.86 -0.70 13.66
N GLY A 45 5.58 -1.32 12.72
CA GLY A 45 5.66 -2.79 12.60
C GLY A 45 4.97 -3.30 11.35
N ASP A 46 3.94 -2.59 10.86
CA ASP A 46 3.39 -2.79 9.53
C ASP A 46 4.15 -1.94 8.49
N GLN A 47 4.19 -2.35 7.22
CA GLN A 47 5.02 -1.68 6.22
C GLN A 47 4.72 -0.18 6.03
N PRO A 48 3.46 0.31 6.02
CA PRO A 48 3.19 1.73 5.77
C PRO A 48 3.92 2.67 6.73
N ALA A 49 3.88 2.38 8.03
CA ALA A 49 4.54 3.19 9.05
C ALA A 49 6.09 3.12 8.94
N LEU A 50 6.63 1.94 8.62
CA LEU A 50 8.07 1.77 8.38
C LEU A 50 8.55 2.54 7.14
N VAL A 51 7.74 2.56 6.08
CA VAL A 51 8.03 3.33 4.89
C VAL A 51 7.94 4.84 5.18
N CYS A 52 6.98 5.27 6.00
CA CYS A 52 6.91 6.67 6.47
C CYS A 52 8.21 7.06 7.20
N GLU A 53 8.72 6.22 8.10
CA GLU A 53 9.99 6.48 8.79
C GLU A 53 11.18 6.62 7.81
N HIS A 54 11.27 5.75 6.80
CA HIS A 54 12.31 5.88 5.77
C HIS A 54 12.22 7.21 5.01
N ILE A 55 11.00 7.65 4.70
CA ILE A 55 10.75 8.91 4.00
C ILE A 55 11.09 10.11 4.90
N ASP A 56 10.69 10.07 6.17
CA ASP A 56 10.98 11.12 7.15
C ASP A 56 12.48 11.25 7.39
N TRP A 57 13.20 10.13 7.51
CA TRP A 57 14.66 10.12 7.56
C TRP A 57 15.27 10.79 6.33
N ALA A 58 14.87 10.38 5.12
CA ALA A 58 15.43 10.90 3.88
C ALA A 58 15.23 12.42 3.78
N ARG A 59 14.01 12.89 4.07
CA ARG A 59 13.66 14.32 4.07
C ARG A 59 14.40 15.11 5.15
N ALA A 60 14.53 14.55 6.36
CA ALA A 60 15.28 15.19 7.44
C ALA A 60 16.78 15.35 7.11
N CYS A 61 17.35 14.40 6.36
CA CYS A 61 18.71 14.49 5.83
C CYS A 61 18.85 15.42 4.61
N GLY A 62 17.75 15.93 4.06
CA GLY A 62 17.74 16.79 2.87
C GLY A 62 17.84 16.03 1.54
N PHE A 63 17.55 14.72 1.53
CA PHE A 63 17.55 13.95 0.29
C PHE A 63 16.20 14.05 -0.43
N GLU A 64 16.24 14.07 -1.77
CA GLU A 64 15.05 13.87 -2.60
C GLU A 64 14.61 12.39 -2.51
N VAL A 65 13.36 12.16 -2.10
CA VAL A 65 12.74 10.82 -2.15
C VAL A 65 12.27 10.53 -3.58
N VAL A 66 12.92 9.58 -4.22
CA VAL A 66 12.63 9.17 -5.60
C VAL A 66 11.51 8.14 -5.61
N CYS A 67 11.65 7.11 -4.80
CA CYS A 67 10.68 6.04 -4.65
C CYS A 67 10.77 5.48 -3.22
N ALA A 68 9.66 5.07 -2.64
CA ALA A 68 9.66 4.32 -1.39
C ALA A 68 8.60 3.21 -1.44
N GLY A 69 8.79 2.14 -0.69
CA GLY A 69 7.80 1.07 -0.66
C GLY A 69 8.31 -0.21 -0.03
N LYS A 70 7.82 -1.34 -0.54
CA LYS A 70 8.08 -2.68 0.01
C LYS A 70 8.42 -3.69 -1.07
N GLY A 71 8.85 -4.88 -0.66
CA GLY A 71 8.78 -6.04 -1.54
C GLY A 71 7.55 -6.90 -1.24
N THR A 72 7.22 -7.77 -2.19
CA THR A 72 6.23 -8.84 -2.02
C THR A 72 6.53 -9.99 -2.98
N ARG A 73 5.89 -11.15 -2.77
CA ARG A 73 5.85 -12.21 -3.79
C ARG A 73 4.73 -11.91 -4.77
N TYR A 74 5.07 -11.67 -6.03
CA TYR A 74 4.09 -11.27 -7.04
C TYR A 74 4.41 -11.77 -8.45
N HIS A 75 3.38 -12.25 -9.15
CA HIS A 75 3.40 -12.49 -10.58
C HIS A 75 2.18 -11.80 -11.21
N PRO A 76 2.23 -11.27 -12.45
CA PRO A 76 1.08 -10.61 -13.08
C PRO A 76 -0.22 -11.43 -13.08
N ASP A 77 -0.10 -12.76 -13.25
CA ASP A 77 -1.25 -13.67 -13.23
C ASP A 77 -1.88 -13.85 -11.82
N TYR A 78 -1.26 -13.29 -10.77
CA TYR A 78 -1.79 -13.42 -9.41
C TYR A 78 -3.02 -12.55 -9.17
N HIS A 79 -3.25 -11.51 -9.97
CA HIS A 79 -4.49 -10.74 -9.91
C HIS A 79 -5.74 -11.63 -10.09
N GLN A 80 -5.62 -12.75 -10.81
CA GLN A 80 -6.72 -13.67 -11.09
C GLN A 80 -6.85 -14.78 -10.03
N LEU A 81 -5.95 -14.85 -9.04
CA LEU A 81 -6.07 -15.82 -7.96
C LEU A 81 -7.31 -15.56 -7.11
N THR A 82 -7.85 -16.64 -6.57
CA THR A 82 -9.05 -16.67 -5.73
C THR A 82 -8.75 -17.47 -4.46
N PRO A 83 -9.60 -17.40 -3.42
CA PRO A 83 -9.46 -18.27 -2.25
C PRO A 83 -9.39 -19.77 -2.59
N ASP A 84 -9.99 -20.19 -3.71
CA ASP A 84 -9.99 -21.59 -4.15
C ASP A 84 -8.69 -22.02 -4.84
N THR A 85 -7.94 -21.07 -5.42
CA THR A 85 -6.73 -21.35 -6.22
C THR A 85 -5.43 -20.93 -5.53
N VAL A 86 -5.51 -20.03 -4.55
CA VAL A 86 -4.33 -19.44 -3.90
C VAL A 86 -3.46 -20.49 -3.20
N TRP A 87 -4.07 -21.56 -2.67
CA TRP A 87 -3.36 -22.61 -1.93
C TRP A 87 -2.24 -23.26 -2.75
N ASP A 88 -2.46 -23.46 -4.06
CA ASP A 88 -1.47 -24.05 -4.96
C ASP A 88 -0.20 -23.22 -5.08
N VAL A 89 -0.31 -21.91 -4.88
CA VAL A 89 0.83 -20.99 -4.88
C VAL A 89 1.45 -20.92 -3.49
N LEU A 90 0.64 -20.83 -2.42
CA LEU A 90 1.13 -20.72 -1.03
C LEU A 90 2.04 -21.89 -0.64
N ARG A 91 1.65 -23.12 -0.97
CA ARG A 91 2.43 -24.33 -0.64
C ARG A 91 3.78 -24.44 -1.35
N GLN A 92 4.06 -23.58 -2.33
CA GLN A 92 5.34 -23.56 -3.05
C GLN A 92 6.45 -22.90 -2.23
N TYR A 93 6.10 -22.02 -1.28
CA TYR A 93 7.07 -21.19 -0.58
C TYR A 93 6.79 -21.03 0.92
N LEU A 94 5.58 -21.36 1.39
CA LEU A 94 5.26 -21.40 2.82
C LEU A 94 5.35 -22.83 3.35
N ASP A 95 5.96 -22.98 4.52
CA ASP A 95 5.93 -24.23 5.28
C ASP A 95 4.67 -24.30 6.14
N ILE A 96 3.52 -24.44 5.48
CA ILE A 96 2.21 -24.62 6.10
C ILE A 96 1.63 -25.91 5.57
N GLN A 97 1.28 -26.82 6.48
CA GLN A 97 0.80 -28.16 6.11
C GLN A 97 -0.73 -28.24 5.98
N ASP A 98 -1.45 -27.37 6.70
CA ASP A 98 -2.92 -27.36 6.74
C ASP A 98 -3.48 -26.03 6.22
N PRO A 99 -4.20 -26.00 5.08
CA PRO A 99 -4.81 -24.78 4.56
C PRO A 99 -5.88 -24.19 5.50
N GLN A 100 -6.47 -25.00 6.40
CA GLN A 100 -7.46 -24.52 7.37
C GLN A 100 -6.83 -23.73 8.52
N SER A 101 -5.50 -23.80 8.67
CA SER A 101 -4.77 -23.02 9.68
C SER A 101 -4.65 -21.54 9.33
N ILE A 102 -5.01 -21.15 8.09
CA ILE A 102 -4.90 -19.78 7.58
C ILE A 102 -6.19 -19.33 6.90
N ASN A 103 -6.39 -18.02 6.86
CA ASN A 103 -7.47 -17.41 6.09
C ASN A 103 -7.03 -17.25 4.62
N LEU A 104 -7.45 -18.16 3.75
CA LEU A 104 -7.06 -18.15 2.33
C LEU A 104 -7.48 -16.86 1.60
N LYS A 105 -8.61 -16.24 1.96
CA LYS A 105 -9.04 -14.97 1.39
C LYS A 105 -8.06 -13.85 1.74
N MET A 106 -7.64 -13.78 3.01
CA MET A 106 -6.62 -12.83 3.46
C MET A 106 -5.28 -13.08 2.76
N PHE A 107 -4.83 -14.33 2.69
CA PHE A 107 -3.57 -14.65 2.01
C PHE A 107 -3.62 -14.37 0.50
N ASN A 108 -4.79 -14.52 -0.12
CA ASN A 108 -4.99 -14.17 -1.51
C ASN A 108 -4.84 -12.66 -1.74
N SER A 109 -5.28 -11.81 -0.80
CA SER A 109 -5.10 -10.35 -0.94
C SER A 109 -3.63 -9.91 -0.90
N PHE A 110 -2.75 -10.73 -0.30
CA PHE A 110 -1.30 -10.50 -0.35
C PHE A 110 -0.72 -10.79 -1.74
N LEU A 111 -1.18 -11.86 -2.40
CA LEU A 111 -0.66 -12.30 -3.70
C LEU A 111 -1.30 -11.57 -4.88
N ASP A 112 -2.59 -11.27 -4.82
CA ASP A 112 -3.32 -10.59 -5.89
C ASP A 112 -3.00 -9.08 -6.00
N GLY A 113 -2.09 -8.58 -5.16
CA GLY A 113 -1.65 -7.20 -5.14
C GLY A 113 -2.54 -6.24 -4.34
N SER A 114 -3.72 -6.66 -3.87
CA SER A 114 -4.66 -5.78 -3.16
C SER A 114 -4.04 -5.17 -1.91
N LYS A 115 -3.41 -6.00 -1.06
CA LYS A 115 -2.74 -5.51 0.15
C LYS A 115 -1.59 -4.56 -0.17
N SER A 116 -0.85 -4.82 -1.25
CA SER A 116 0.20 -3.92 -1.73
C SER A 116 -0.37 -2.56 -2.15
N GLY A 117 -1.50 -2.55 -2.87
CA GLY A 117 -2.22 -1.33 -3.24
C GLY A 117 -2.74 -0.56 -2.03
N ILE A 118 -3.31 -1.25 -1.04
CA ILE A 118 -3.76 -0.67 0.23
C ILE A 118 -2.59 -0.01 0.98
N GLU A 119 -1.51 -0.75 1.22
CA GLU A 119 -0.39 -0.24 2.00
C GLU A 119 0.31 0.95 1.33
N MET A 120 0.55 0.89 0.01
CA MET A 120 1.16 2.02 -0.71
C MET A 120 0.22 3.23 -0.78
N THR A 121 -1.10 3.01 -0.76
CA THR A 121 -2.09 4.10 -0.66
C THR A 121 -1.99 4.81 0.69
N ALA A 122 -1.87 4.06 1.79
CA ALA A 122 -1.64 4.64 3.11
C ALA A 122 -0.33 5.44 3.16
N VAL A 123 0.75 4.94 2.54
CA VAL A 123 2.03 5.67 2.42
C VAL A 123 1.84 6.98 1.65
N CYS A 124 1.22 6.94 0.47
CA CYS A 124 0.95 8.15 -0.32
C CYS A 124 0.14 9.17 0.49
N ASN A 125 -0.93 8.73 1.16
CA ASN A 125 -1.78 9.59 1.97
C ASN A 125 -1.06 10.19 3.17
N ALA A 126 -0.09 9.46 3.77
CA ALA A 126 0.70 9.93 4.91
C ALA A 126 1.88 10.83 4.52
N THR A 127 2.37 10.76 3.28
CA THR A 127 3.65 11.38 2.92
C THR A 127 3.58 12.39 1.77
N GLY A 128 2.45 12.44 1.06
CA GLY A 128 2.29 13.29 -0.12
C GLY A 128 2.99 12.78 -1.38
N LEU A 129 3.60 11.59 -1.34
CA LEU A 129 4.06 10.91 -2.56
C LEU A 129 2.86 10.63 -3.47
N THR A 130 3.05 10.77 -4.78
CA THR A 130 1.98 10.52 -5.75
C THR A 130 2.15 9.15 -6.38
N PRO A 131 1.12 8.30 -6.39
CA PRO A 131 1.23 6.97 -6.97
C PRO A 131 1.44 7.04 -8.49
N GLN A 132 1.87 5.91 -9.06
CA GLN A 132 1.92 5.77 -10.52
C GLN A 132 0.52 5.84 -11.13
N PRO A 133 0.37 6.38 -12.35
CA PRO A 133 -0.95 6.67 -12.92
C PRO A 133 -1.77 5.41 -13.20
N ASN A 134 -1.11 4.28 -13.47
CA ASN A 134 -1.74 3.01 -13.81
C ASN A 134 -1.69 1.96 -12.68
N GLY A 135 -1.30 2.38 -11.47
CA GLY A 135 -1.08 1.49 -10.33
C GLY A 135 0.34 0.95 -10.24
N LEU A 136 0.55 0.03 -9.31
CA LEU A 136 1.86 -0.56 -9.00
C LEU A 136 2.36 -1.44 -10.17
N GLY A 137 3.64 -1.33 -10.51
CA GLY A 137 4.26 -2.07 -11.62
C GLY A 137 4.87 -3.41 -11.19
N PHE A 138 5.10 -3.60 -9.89
CA PHE A 138 5.72 -4.82 -9.35
C PHE A 138 7.02 -5.25 -10.04
N PRO A 139 7.98 -4.36 -10.35
CA PRO A 139 9.20 -4.75 -11.06
C PRO A 139 9.98 -5.77 -10.22
N PRO A 140 10.48 -6.86 -10.83
CA PRO A 140 11.36 -7.79 -10.13
C PRO A 140 12.64 -7.07 -9.71
N SER A 141 13.01 -7.13 -8.44
CA SER A 141 14.24 -6.48 -7.96
C SER A 141 14.82 -7.19 -6.75
N SER A 142 16.13 -7.37 -6.76
CA SER A 142 16.89 -7.67 -5.56
C SER A 142 16.90 -6.44 -4.65
N ARG A 143 17.04 -6.63 -3.34
CA ARG A 143 17.28 -5.52 -2.40
C ARG A 143 18.55 -4.73 -2.70
N PHE A 144 19.49 -5.31 -3.45
CA PHE A 144 20.74 -4.67 -3.85
C PHE A 144 20.64 -3.87 -5.17
N ASP A 145 19.53 -4.00 -5.90
CA ASP A 145 19.37 -3.39 -7.23
C ASP A 145 18.24 -2.35 -7.29
N LEU A 146 17.69 -2.00 -6.13
CA LEU A 146 16.56 -1.08 -5.99
C LEU A 146 16.85 0.30 -6.58
N ALA A 147 18.06 0.83 -6.43
CA ALA A 147 18.44 2.13 -6.99
C ALA A 147 18.48 2.12 -8.54
N ASN A 148 18.79 0.98 -9.16
CA ASN A 148 18.73 0.84 -10.61
C ASN A 148 17.27 0.69 -11.09
N THR A 149 16.47 -0.09 -10.37
CA THR A 149 15.10 -0.45 -10.78
C THR A 149 14.07 0.64 -10.46
N CYS A 150 14.07 1.14 -9.23
CA CYS A 150 13.02 2.02 -8.68
C CYS A 150 13.36 3.50 -8.84
N LYS A 151 13.63 3.90 -10.09
CA LYS A 151 13.82 5.29 -10.53
C LYS A 151 13.11 5.51 -11.88
N PRO A 152 12.96 6.76 -12.35
CA PRO A 152 12.30 7.03 -13.61
C PRO A 152 12.91 6.31 -14.82
N THR A 153 12.07 5.93 -15.77
CA THR A 153 12.51 5.38 -17.07
C THR A 153 13.46 6.31 -17.83
N THR A 154 13.29 7.62 -17.68
CA THR A 154 14.22 8.64 -18.26
C THR A 154 15.63 8.56 -17.69
N ASP A 155 15.80 7.95 -16.50
CA ASP A 155 17.09 7.70 -15.85
C ASP A 155 17.48 6.21 -15.89
N GLY A 156 16.81 5.40 -16.73
CA GLY A 156 17.09 3.99 -16.96
C GLY A 156 16.46 3.02 -15.95
N GLY A 157 15.52 3.49 -15.11
CA GLY A 157 14.73 2.62 -14.23
C GLY A 157 13.40 2.19 -14.86
N GLN A 158 12.44 1.81 -14.02
CA GLN A 158 11.15 1.28 -14.46
C GLN A 158 9.93 2.14 -14.08
N LEU A 159 10.13 3.26 -13.37
CA LEU A 159 9.04 4.09 -12.88
C LEU A 159 8.66 5.19 -13.87
N GLU A 160 7.40 5.61 -13.87
CA GLU A 160 6.95 6.74 -14.70
C GLU A 160 7.39 8.10 -14.14
N ARG A 161 7.67 8.19 -12.83
CA ARG A 161 7.97 9.46 -12.15
C ARG A 161 8.82 9.28 -10.89
N ARG A 162 9.35 10.40 -10.38
CA ARG A 162 9.93 10.52 -9.03
C ARG A 162 8.87 10.89 -8.00
N GLY A 163 9.19 10.76 -6.72
CA GLY A 163 8.27 11.09 -5.63
C GLY A 163 7.03 10.20 -5.65
N THR A 164 7.24 8.89 -5.80
CA THR A 164 6.18 7.87 -5.93
C THR A 164 6.37 6.72 -4.95
N THR A 165 5.34 5.89 -4.82
CA THR A 165 5.45 4.55 -4.23
C THR A 165 5.58 3.49 -5.32
N GLU A 166 6.23 2.38 -4.99
CA GLU A 166 6.25 1.15 -5.80
C GLU A 166 6.42 -0.08 -4.87
N VAL A 167 6.00 -1.24 -5.35
CA VAL A 167 6.28 -2.53 -4.71
C VAL A 167 7.19 -3.34 -5.62
N VAL A 168 8.25 -3.97 -5.10
CA VAL A 168 9.11 -4.84 -5.91
C VAL A 168 8.73 -6.30 -5.77
N SER A 169 8.79 -7.05 -6.87
CA SER A 169 8.49 -8.48 -6.85
C SER A 169 9.71 -9.31 -6.46
N SER A 170 9.48 -10.36 -5.66
CA SER A 170 10.43 -11.43 -5.41
C SER A 170 10.49 -12.49 -6.51
N LEU A 171 9.70 -12.34 -7.58
CA LEU A 171 9.67 -13.25 -8.72
C LEU A 171 10.03 -12.50 -9.99
N ASN A 172 10.86 -13.14 -10.81
CA ASN A 172 11.03 -12.78 -12.21
C ASN A 172 9.75 -13.11 -12.98
N ARG A 173 9.61 -12.54 -14.18
CA ARG A 173 8.44 -12.76 -15.04
C ARG A 173 8.36 -14.17 -15.63
N ASP A 174 9.44 -14.96 -15.52
CA ASP A 174 9.46 -16.38 -15.86
C ASP A 174 9.08 -17.29 -14.67
N GLY A 175 8.74 -16.70 -13.52
CA GLY A 175 8.39 -17.41 -12.29
C GLY A 175 9.56 -17.83 -11.41
N SER A 176 10.81 -17.58 -11.82
CA SER A 176 11.98 -17.85 -10.98
C SER A 176 12.12 -16.84 -9.84
N ASP A 177 12.68 -17.25 -8.70
CA ASP A 177 12.90 -16.35 -7.58
C ASP A 177 13.99 -15.32 -7.89
N VAL A 178 13.76 -14.07 -7.48
CA VAL A 178 14.78 -13.02 -7.52
C VAL A 178 15.77 -13.22 -6.36
N PRO A 179 17.08 -13.31 -6.62
CA PRO A 179 18.07 -13.44 -5.57
C PRO A 179 18.03 -12.27 -4.58
N HIS A 180 18.04 -12.58 -3.28
CA HIS A 180 18.02 -11.57 -2.21
C HIS A 180 16.84 -10.59 -2.32
N HIS A 181 15.67 -11.07 -2.73
CA HIS A 181 14.44 -10.29 -2.76
C HIS A 181 14.06 -9.69 -1.41
N LEU A 182 13.15 -8.70 -1.43
CA LEU A 182 12.71 -7.92 -0.28
C LEU A 182 11.26 -8.24 0.14
N ALA A 183 10.78 -9.48 -0.06
CA ALA A 183 9.33 -9.80 0.08
C ALA A 183 8.73 -9.46 1.46
N MET A 184 9.55 -9.41 2.51
CA MET A 184 9.14 -9.07 3.87
C MET A 184 9.62 -7.68 4.30
N GLY A 185 10.28 -6.92 3.43
CA GLY A 185 10.99 -5.70 3.80
C GLY A 185 10.43 -4.43 3.18
N THR A 186 11.03 -3.31 3.56
CA THR A 186 10.72 -1.95 3.11
C THR A 186 11.97 -1.25 2.60
N TYR A 187 11.81 -0.22 1.76
CA TYR A 187 12.93 0.52 1.20
C TYR A 187 12.59 1.97 0.90
N VAL A 188 13.65 2.77 0.72
CA VAL A 188 13.62 4.10 0.11
C VAL A 188 14.78 4.26 -0.86
N VAL A 189 14.47 4.73 -2.06
CA VAL A 189 15.43 5.22 -3.05
C VAL A 189 15.47 6.73 -2.97
N ILE A 190 16.68 7.26 -2.84
CA ILE A 190 16.96 8.70 -2.78
C ILE A 190 17.84 9.12 -3.95
N ALA A 191 17.76 10.39 -4.34
CA ALA A 191 18.70 11.00 -5.28
C ALA A 191 19.68 11.93 -4.57
N SER A 192 20.89 11.98 -5.09
CA SER A 192 21.88 13.00 -4.74
C SER A 192 21.67 14.27 -5.56
N GLU A 193 21.79 15.43 -4.92
CA GLU A 193 21.69 16.74 -5.57
C GLU A 193 23.07 17.37 -5.87
N THR A 194 24.15 16.75 -5.39
CA THR A 194 25.52 17.28 -5.54
C THR A 194 26.52 16.15 -5.82
N ASP A 195 27.60 16.47 -6.54
CA ASP A 195 28.71 15.55 -6.80
C ASP A 195 29.33 15.00 -5.50
N TYR A 196 29.33 15.81 -4.44
CA TYR A 196 29.78 15.39 -3.11
C TYR A 196 28.88 14.29 -2.54
N ALA A 197 27.56 14.51 -2.55
CA ALA A 197 26.60 13.51 -2.05
C ALA A 197 26.64 12.22 -2.90
N GLN A 198 26.76 12.34 -4.22
CA GLN A 198 26.94 11.21 -5.13
C GLN A 198 28.18 10.39 -4.78
N ARG A 199 29.32 11.05 -4.52
CA ARG A 199 30.54 10.36 -4.08
C ARG A 199 30.33 9.67 -2.72
N CYS A 200 29.69 10.34 -1.77
CA CYS A 200 29.39 9.76 -0.46
C CYS A 200 28.48 8.53 -0.54
N MET A 201 27.51 8.47 -1.47
CA MET A 201 26.69 7.27 -1.69
C MET A 201 27.55 6.05 -2.03
N GLY A 202 28.59 6.24 -2.85
CA GLY A 202 29.57 5.19 -3.15
C GLY A 202 30.45 4.82 -1.95
N GLU A 203 31.04 5.82 -1.29
CA GLU A 203 31.96 5.65 -0.15
C GLU A 203 31.28 5.01 1.07
N TYR A 204 30.00 5.31 1.30
CA TYR A 204 29.21 4.77 2.42
C TYR A 204 28.41 3.53 2.05
N HIS A 205 28.62 2.99 0.84
CA HIS A 205 27.97 1.77 0.38
C HIS A 205 26.43 1.84 0.45
N MET A 206 25.85 2.99 0.08
CA MET A 206 24.40 3.22 0.06
C MET A 206 23.71 2.53 -1.13
N LEU A 207 24.22 1.37 -1.56
CA LEU A 207 23.74 0.60 -2.70
C LEU A 207 23.43 1.48 -3.92
N PRO A 208 24.43 2.21 -4.42
CA PRO A 208 24.20 3.17 -5.49
C PRO A 208 23.78 2.47 -6.78
N ASP A 209 23.01 3.18 -7.61
CA ASP A 209 22.78 2.77 -8.98
C ASP A 209 24.08 2.85 -9.80
N SER A 210 24.04 2.31 -11.02
CA SER A 210 25.18 2.35 -11.97
C SER A 210 25.71 3.76 -12.25
N SER A 211 24.90 4.81 -12.11
CA SER A 211 25.36 6.20 -12.26
C SER A 211 25.95 6.80 -10.98
N GLY A 212 25.66 6.21 -9.82
CA GLY A 212 25.98 6.78 -8.50
C GLY A 212 25.03 7.88 -8.04
N ARG A 213 24.12 8.35 -8.91
CA ARG A 213 23.21 9.47 -8.58
C ARG A 213 22.11 9.06 -7.61
N TYR A 214 21.78 7.77 -7.58
CA TYR A 214 20.74 7.22 -6.73
C TYR A 214 21.32 6.26 -5.71
N GLY A 215 20.79 6.28 -4.50
CA GLY A 215 21.13 5.34 -3.44
C GLY A 215 19.88 4.73 -2.82
N THR A 216 20.05 3.59 -2.14
CA THR A 216 18.97 2.91 -1.45
C THR A 216 19.33 2.60 -0.01
N LEU A 217 18.37 2.80 0.90
CA LEU A 217 18.32 2.09 2.18
C LEU A 217 17.13 1.14 2.19
N TYR A 218 17.30 0.01 2.88
CA TYR A 218 16.24 -0.97 3.05
C TYR A 218 16.26 -1.56 4.45
N ARG A 219 15.10 -2.03 4.87
CA ARG A 219 14.89 -2.85 6.05
C ARG A 219 14.44 -4.25 5.58
N PRO A 220 15.13 -5.34 5.95
CA PRO A 220 14.90 -6.66 5.33
C PRO A 220 13.59 -7.34 5.75
N ILE A 221 13.09 -7.04 6.94
CA ILE A 221 11.89 -7.66 7.54
C ILE A 221 11.10 -6.62 8.34
N HIS A 222 9.82 -6.90 8.56
CA HIS A 222 8.94 -6.23 9.52
C HIS A 222 8.28 -7.31 10.39
N MET A 223 7.88 -6.99 11.63
CA MET A 223 7.37 -7.97 12.60
C MET A 223 5.93 -7.65 13.08
N ILE A 224 5.21 -6.81 12.34
CA ILE A 224 3.77 -6.55 12.50
C ILE A 224 3.44 -6.19 13.96
N GLY A 225 2.58 -6.97 14.62
CA GLY A 225 2.09 -6.70 15.97
C GLY A 225 3.16 -6.79 17.06
N MET A 226 4.30 -7.44 16.79
CA MET A 226 5.41 -7.52 17.74
C MET A 226 6.09 -6.16 17.97
N GLU A 227 5.91 -5.22 17.05
CA GLU A 227 6.56 -3.90 17.11
C GLU A 227 5.59 -2.76 17.42
N LEU A 228 4.30 -3.07 17.58
CA LEU A 228 3.24 -2.09 17.82
C LEU A 228 3.50 -1.19 19.04
N GLY A 229 4.25 -1.71 20.02
CA GLY A 229 4.68 -0.96 21.20
C GLY A 229 5.41 0.35 20.87
N ILE A 230 6.06 0.46 19.70
CA ILE A 230 6.73 1.68 19.26
C ILE A 230 5.72 2.81 18.99
N SER A 231 4.62 2.54 18.28
CA SER A 231 3.57 3.55 18.08
C SER A 231 2.90 3.93 19.39
N VAL A 232 2.62 2.95 20.26
CA VAL A 232 2.02 3.22 21.57
C VAL A 232 2.91 4.15 22.40
N ALA A 233 4.21 3.86 22.47
CA ALA A 233 5.16 4.71 23.20
C ALA A 233 5.32 6.08 22.54
N SER A 234 5.43 6.15 21.22
CA SER A 234 5.57 7.42 20.48
C SER A 234 4.39 8.35 20.74
N VAL A 235 3.18 7.81 20.63
CA VAL A 235 1.94 8.55 20.80
C VAL A 235 1.75 8.96 22.27
N ALA A 236 1.94 8.04 23.22
CA ALA A 236 1.68 8.31 24.63
C ALA A 236 2.75 9.18 25.32
N LEU A 237 4.02 9.07 24.90
CA LEU A 237 5.14 9.75 25.57
C LEU A 237 5.59 11.01 24.84
N ARG A 238 5.44 11.07 23.50
CA ARG A 238 5.90 12.21 22.69
C ARG A 238 4.77 12.97 22.01
N GLY A 239 3.56 12.40 21.97
CA GLY A 239 2.46 12.98 21.18
C GLY A 239 2.72 12.91 19.67
N GLU A 240 3.57 11.99 19.22
CA GLU A 240 4.02 11.88 17.84
C GLU A 240 3.47 10.61 17.19
N ALA A 241 2.80 10.76 16.04
CA ALA A 241 2.41 9.63 15.20
C ALA A 241 3.64 9.00 14.52
N THR A 242 3.62 7.69 14.31
CA THR A 242 4.63 6.96 13.52
C THR A 242 4.30 6.94 12.03
N GLY A 243 3.58 7.95 11.55
CA GLY A 243 2.92 8.02 10.26
C GLY A 243 1.44 8.30 10.42
N ALA A 244 0.89 9.27 9.70
CA ALA A 244 -0.53 9.61 9.71
C ALA A 244 -0.91 10.27 8.37
N PRO A 245 -2.10 10.01 7.82
CA PRO A 245 -2.57 10.70 6.62
C PRO A 245 -2.52 12.22 6.76
N ILE A 246 -1.85 12.89 5.82
CA ILE A 246 -1.80 14.35 5.69
C ILE A 246 -2.75 14.87 4.61
N GLY A 247 -3.26 13.97 3.77
CA GLY A 247 -4.18 14.28 2.69
C GLY A 247 -4.64 13.03 1.95
N PHE A 248 -5.63 13.21 1.06
CA PHE A 248 -6.09 12.15 0.16
C PHE A 248 -5.34 12.28 -1.17
N HIS A 249 -4.19 11.61 -1.26
CA HIS A 249 -3.26 11.67 -2.41
C HIS A 249 -3.40 10.45 -3.33
N ALA A 250 -3.78 9.30 -2.77
CA ALA A 250 -3.98 8.05 -3.48
C ALA A 250 -5.26 7.37 -3.00
N ASP A 251 -5.76 6.48 -3.84
CA ASP A 251 -6.88 5.61 -3.56
C ASP A 251 -6.59 4.18 -4.01
N VAL A 252 -7.26 3.21 -3.42
CA VAL A 252 -7.25 1.81 -3.87
C VAL A 252 -8.64 1.40 -4.28
N VAL A 253 -8.81 1.14 -5.58
CA VAL A 253 -10.12 0.98 -6.20
C VAL A 253 -10.37 -0.49 -6.57
N ALA A 254 -11.63 -0.89 -6.51
CA ALA A 254 -12.06 -2.22 -6.90
C ALA A 254 -11.93 -2.40 -8.42
N THR A 255 -11.21 -3.44 -8.84
CA THR A 255 -10.99 -3.77 -10.25
C THR A 255 -11.40 -5.21 -10.51
N ALA A 256 -12.23 -5.45 -11.52
CA ALA A 256 -12.82 -6.77 -11.79
C ALA A 256 -11.76 -7.82 -12.15
N LYS A 257 -11.74 -8.96 -11.44
CA LYS A 257 -10.87 -10.12 -11.74
C LYS A 257 -11.37 -10.96 -12.92
N ARG A 258 -12.69 -10.94 -13.13
CA ARG A 258 -13.43 -11.70 -14.14
C ARG A 258 -14.64 -10.88 -14.61
N PRO A 259 -15.37 -11.31 -15.65
CA PRO A 259 -16.64 -10.68 -15.97
C PRO A 259 -17.62 -10.86 -14.80
N LEU A 260 -18.31 -9.78 -14.44
CA LEU A 260 -19.34 -9.75 -13.40
C LEU A 260 -20.70 -9.47 -14.07
N LYS A 261 -21.75 -10.14 -13.60
CA LYS A 261 -23.12 -9.96 -14.07
C LYS A 261 -23.95 -9.14 -13.09
N ALA A 262 -24.90 -8.41 -13.64
CA ALA A 262 -25.92 -7.74 -12.84
C ALA A 262 -26.60 -8.73 -11.87
N GLY A 263 -26.70 -8.34 -10.61
CA GLY A 263 -27.28 -9.15 -9.54
C GLY A 263 -26.28 -9.97 -8.72
N GLU A 264 -25.05 -10.18 -9.20
CA GLU A 264 -23.98 -10.82 -8.43
C GLU A 264 -23.62 -10.01 -7.17
N ILE A 265 -23.10 -10.69 -6.15
CA ILE A 265 -22.61 -10.07 -4.92
C ILE A 265 -21.09 -10.09 -4.94
N LEU A 266 -20.46 -8.93 -4.79
CA LEU A 266 -19.03 -8.81 -4.66
C LEU A 266 -18.57 -9.41 -3.32
N ASP A 267 -17.47 -10.14 -3.37
CA ASP A 267 -16.85 -10.75 -2.20
C ASP A 267 -15.71 -9.91 -1.61
N GLY A 268 -15.41 -8.74 -2.19
CA GLY A 268 -14.42 -7.79 -1.67
C GLY A 268 -12.97 -8.24 -1.78
N GLU A 269 -12.10 -7.58 -1.02
CA GLU A 269 -10.65 -7.80 -0.99
C GLU A 269 -10.28 -9.28 -0.82
N GLY A 270 -9.34 -9.77 -1.64
CA GLY A 270 -8.85 -11.16 -1.58
C GLY A 270 -9.85 -12.19 -2.07
N GLY A 271 -11.05 -11.76 -2.50
CA GLY A 271 -12.07 -12.61 -3.10
C GLY A 271 -11.78 -13.00 -4.55
N ALA A 272 -12.80 -13.52 -5.21
CA ALA A 272 -12.81 -13.93 -6.61
C ALA A 272 -13.36 -12.86 -7.57
N CYS A 273 -14.05 -11.82 -7.07
CA CYS A 273 -14.69 -10.83 -7.93
C CYS A 273 -13.76 -9.65 -8.27
N VAL A 274 -13.02 -9.13 -7.30
CA VAL A 274 -12.25 -7.88 -7.45
C VAL A 274 -10.88 -7.95 -6.78
N TRP A 275 -9.93 -7.17 -7.27
CA TRP A 275 -8.65 -6.85 -6.63
C TRP A 275 -8.46 -5.34 -6.51
N GLY A 276 -7.50 -4.93 -5.67
CA GLY A 276 -7.20 -3.52 -5.40
C GLY A 276 -6.18 -2.91 -6.33
N ARG A 277 -6.60 -1.98 -7.20
CA ARG A 277 -5.69 -1.18 -8.02
C ARG A 277 -5.45 0.18 -7.38
N GLN A 278 -4.19 0.53 -7.10
CA GLN A 278 -3.84 1.86 -6.63
C GLN A 278 -4.00 2.89 -7.77
N LEU A 279 -4.57 4.06 -7.49
CA LEU A 279 -4.67 5.19 -8.40
C LEU A 279 -4.37 6.51 -7.67
N PRO A 280 -3.94 7.57 -8.39
CA PRO A 280 -3.99 8.93 -7.86
C PRO A 280 -5.41 9.29 -7.43
N ALA A 281 -5.57 9.91 -6.26
CA ALA A 281 -6.89 10.24 -5.70
C ALA A 281 -7.73 11.09 -6.68
N ALA A 282 -7.12 12.07 -7.34
CA ALA A 282 -7.80 12.89 -8.35
C ALA A 282 -8.37 12.07 -9.52
N SER A 283 -7.63 11.04 -9.98
CA SER A 283 -8.10 10.14 -11.02
C SER A 283 -9.24 9.24 -10.52
N SER A 284 -9.14 8.74 -9.30
CA SER A 284 -10.22 7.94 -8.67
C SER A 284 -11.52 8.73 -8.57
N LEU A 285 -11.45 9.97 -8.06
CA LEU A 285 -12.59 10.88 -7.93
C LEU A 285 -13.21 11.22 -9.29
N ALA A 286 -12.39 11.52 -10.29
CA ALA A 286 -12.88 11.82 -11.64
C ALA A 286 -13.59 10.63 -12.30
N LEU A 287 -13.18 9.40 -11.98
CA LEU A 287 -13.83 8.18 -12.44
C LEU A 287 -15.09 7.82 -11.63
N GLY A 288 -15.27 8.41 -10.45
CA GLY A 288 -16.24 7.93 -9.47
C GLY A 288 -15.96 6.49 -9.06
N ALA A 289 -14.67 6.13 -8.94
CA ALA A 289 -14.27 4.75 -8.70
C ALA A 289 -14.72 4.25 -7.32
N LEU A 290 -15.12 2.98 -7.26
CA LEU A 290 -15.55 2.30 -6.05
C LEU A 290 -14.32 1.94 -5.20
N PRO A 291 -14.21 2.43 -3.95
CA PRO A 291 -13.11 2.07 -3.07
C PRO A 291 -13.14 0.59 -2.71
N LEU A 292 -11.99 -0.08 -2.77
CA LEU A 292 -11.91 -1.53 -2.53
C LEU A 292 -12.48 -1.93 -1.16
N GLY A 293 -12.22 -1.13 -0.12
CA GLY A 293 -12.71 -1.38 1.23
C GLY A 293 -14.24 -1.33 1.39
N LEU A 294 -14.96 -0.87 0.35
CA LEU A 294 -16.42 -0.84 0.28
C LEU A 294 -16.97 -1.85 -0.73
N ALA A 295 -16.14 -2.71 -1.32
CA ALA A 295 -16.55 -3.66 -2.35
C ALA A 295 -16.94 -5.05 -1.78
N GLY A 296 -17.11 -5.19 -0.46
CA GLY A 296 -17.50 -6.43 0.19
C GLY A 296 -19.01 -6.53 0.42
N GLU A 297 -19.61 -7.65 0.05
CA GLU A 297 -21.05 -7.95 0.24
C GLU A 297 -22.01 -6.98 -0.47
N VAL A 298 -21.55 -6.39 -1.57
CA VAL A 298 -22.30 -5.39 -2.34
C VAL A 298 -22.83 -5.98 -3.64
N ARG A 299 -24.08 -5.66 -3.98
CA ARG A 299 -24.71 -6.13 -5.21
C ARG A 299 -24.26 -5.30 -6.41
N VAL A 300 -23.83 -5.97 -7.47
CA VAL A 300 -23.57 -5.39 -8.79
C VAL A 300 -24.89 -5.11 -9.51
N ILE A 301 -25.04 -3.94 -10.12
CA ILE A 301 -26.30 -3.53 -10.78
C ILE A 301 -26.25 -3.54 -12.31
N ARG A 302 -25.07 -3.70 -12.91
CA ARG A 302 -24.89 -3.89 -14.37
C ARG A 302 -23.71 -4.80 -14.67
N ASP A 303 -23.65 -5.34 -15.88
CA ASP A 303 -22.53 -6.19 -16.30
C ASP A 303 -21.21 -5.40 -16.36
N ILE A 304 -20.11 -6.03 -15.92
CA ILE A 304 -18.77 -5.42 -15.84
C ILE A 304 -17.75 -6.37 -16.46
N GLU A 305 -16.92 -5.85 -17.35
CA GLU A 305 -15.86 -6.64 -18.00
C GLU A 305 -14.62 -6.79 -17.11
N THR A 306 -13.88 -7.89 -17.29
CA THR A 306 -12.60 -8.13 -16.60
C THR A 306 -11.63 -6.96 -16.77
N GLY A 307 -10.94 -6.59 -15.70
CA GLY A 307 -9.97 -5.49 -15.68
C GLY A 307 -10.58 -4.10 -15.59
N SER A 308 -11.91 -3.97 -15.66
CA SER A 308 -12.59 -2.68 -15.46
C SER A 308 -12.50 -2.25 -14.01
N VAL A 309 -12.26 -0.96 -13.78
CA VAL A 309 -12.45 -0.34 -12.47
C VAL A 309 -13.94 -0.17 -12.24
N LEU A 310 -14.41 -0.69 -11.11
CA LEU A 310 -15.78 -0.49 -10.66
C LEU A 310 -15.95 0.95 -10.17
N THR A 311 -17.16 1.47 -10.30
CA THR A 311 -17.59 2.80 -9.92
C THR A 311 -18.72 2.73 -8.90
N TRP A 312 -19.00 3.85 -8.23
CA TRP A 312 -20.17 3.96 -7.34
C TRP A 312 -21.49 3.58 -8.06
N ASP A 313 -21.59 3.85 -9.37
CA ASP A 313 -22.77 3.56 -10.19
C ASP A 313 -22.85 2.09 -10.66
N ASP A 314 -21.84 1.28 -10.37
CA ASP A 314 -21.84 -0.15 -10.72
C ASP A 314 -22.47 -1.04 -9.64
N VAL A 315 -22.68 -0.48 -8.44
CA VAL A 315 -23.04 -1.25 -7.26
C VAL A 315 -24.15 -0.59 -6.44
N MET A 316 -24.84 -1.39 -5.63
CA MET A 316 -25.88 -0.92 -4.72
C MET A 316 -25.36 -0.93 -3.28
N LEU A 317 -25.01 0.26 -2.77
CA LEU A 317 -24.51 0.46 -1.41
C LEU A 317 -25.61 1.00 -0.48
N ASP A 318 -25.49 0.69 0.81
CA ASP A 318 -26.32 1.35 1.84
C ASP A 318 -25.72 2.71 2.19
N GLU A 319 -26.39 3.78 1.77
CA GLU A 319 -25.98 5.17 2.07
C GLU A 319 -26.05 5.50 3.57
N ASN A 320 -26.65 4.64 4.41
CA ASN A 320 -26.63 4.78 5.86
C ASN A 320 -25.42 4.10 6.50
N ASP A 321 -24.69 3.25 5.78
CA ASP A 321 -23.50 2.59 6.30
C ASP A 321 -22.44 3.62 6.71
N ALA A 322 -21.85 3.42 7.90
CA ALA A 322 -20.93 4.38 8.48
C ALA A 322 -19.64 4.54 7.67
N ALA A 323 -19.16 3.49 7.02
CA ALA A 323 -17.98 3.53 6.17
C ALA A 323 -18.27 4.22 4.84
N VAL A 324 -19.42 3.93 4.22
CA VAL A 324 -19.89 4.63 3.01
C VAL A 324 -20.01 6.13 3.28
N ARG A 325 -20.68 6.53 4.37
CA ARG A 325 -20.82 7.95 4.75
C ARG A 325 -19.49 8.63 5.03
N ALA A 326 -18.59 7.96 5.76
CA ALA A 326 -17.26 8.52 6.05
C ALA A 326 -16.44 8.71 4.78
N ARG A 327 -16.52 7.77 3.83
CA ARG A 327 -15.86 7.90 2.55
C ARG A 327 -16.43 9.07 1.74
N ARG A 328 -17.76 9.16 1.61
CA ARG A 328 -18.45 10.26 0.90
C ARG A 328 -18.17 11.64 1.52
N GLU A 329 -18.00 11.72 2.83
CA GLU A 329 -17.62 12.95 3.55
C GLU A 329 -16.15 13.33 3.32
N MET A 330 -15.30 12.35 3.04
CA MET A 330 -13.87 12.57 2.77
C MET A 330 -13.62 13.07 1.34
N GLU A 331 -14.37 12.57 0.36
CA GLU A 331 -14.34 12.94 -1.07
C GLU A 331 -14.78 14.39 -1.31
#